data_AF-A0A7W0N3A3-F1
#
_entry.id   AF-A0A7W0N3A3-F1
#
_cell.length_a   1.000
_cell.length_b   1.000
_cell.length_c   1.000
_cell.angle_alpha   90.00
_cell.angle_beta   90.00
_cell.angle_gamma   90.00
#
_symmetry.space_group_name_H-M   'P 1'
#
loop_
_entity.id
_entity.type
_entity.pdbx_description
1 polymer ?
#
loop_
_entity_poly.entity_id
_entity_poly.type
_entity_poly.pdbx_seq_one_letter_code
_entity_poly.pdbx_strand_id
1 'polypeptide(L)'
;MNRQIVRLTYVALGLVGALVVMTTYWQTWAAAGLADRQDNAIKRVAEFSIDRGLIFSWKPRKRLVRNIERDVEQNTLFLRRYPYGPLAPHVIGYSTVGRSRTGLERSLNDYLTSSNANLSTLVDKALDELRGKPVEGNDVVTNLDLEAQEVALEQLGTRCGAVVVLDPRTGKVRVMASTPTFDPNLVENNFAQIERI
;
A
#
# COMPACT_ATOMS: atom_id res chain seq x y z
N MET A 1 -53.66 -22.96 -25.82
CA MET A 1 -52.47 -22.18 -25.43
C MET A 1 -51.31 -22.60 -26.32
N ASN A 2 -50.70 -21.69 -27.08
CA ASN A 2 -49.67 -22.07 -28.05
C ASN A 2 -48.39 -22.54 -27.32
N ARG A 3 -48.03 -23.81 -27.50
CA ARG A 3 -46.83 -24.42 -26.89
C ARG A 3 -45.53 -23.70 -27.27
N GLN A 4 -45.50 -23.04 -28.42
CA GLN A 4 -44.35 -22.28 -28.88
C GLN A 4 -44.15 -20.99 -28.06
N ILE A 5 -45.24 -20.28 -27.76
CA ILE A 5 -45.21 -19.05 -26.94
C ILE A 5 -44.76 -19.38 -25.51
N VAL A 6 -45.29 -20.47 -24.93
CA VAL A 6 -44.93 -20.90 -23.58
C VAL A 6 -43.44 -21.27 -23.46
N ARG A 7 -42.87 -21.98 -24.45
CA ARG A 7 -41.43 -22.28 -24.48
C ARG A 7 -40.58 -21.03 -24.58
N LEU A 8 -40.99 -20.07 -25.41
CA LEU A 8 -40.31 -18.77 -25.54
C LEU A 8 -40.31 -18.01 -24.20
N THR A 9 -41.45 -18.00 -23.49
CA THR A 9 -41.58 -17.35 -22.18
C THR A 9 -40.63 -17.97 -21.14
N TYR A 10 -40.51 -19.30 -21.09
CA TYR A 10 -39.58 -19.96 -20.16
C TYR A 10 -38.10 -19.66 -20.47
N VAL A 11 -37.73 -19.59 -21.75
CA VAL A 11 -36.36 -19.22 -22.16
C VAL A 11 -36.07 -17.77 -21.77
N ALA A 12 -37.01 -16.84 -22.00
CA ALA A 12 -36.87 -15.44 -21.60
C ALA A 12 -36.75 -15.27 -20.08
N LEU A 13 -37.58 -15.98 -19.29
CA LEU A 13 -37.49 -16.00 -17.83
C LEU A 13 -36.17 -16.58 -17.34
N GLY A 14 -35.66 -17.62 -17.99
CA GLY A 14 -34.34 -18.19 -17.69
C GLY A 14 -33.20 -17.20 -17.93
N LEU A 15 -33.23 -16.45 -19.03
CA LEU A 15 -32.24 -15.39 -19.33
C LEU A 15 -32.29 -14.25 -18.32
N VAL A 16 -33.48 -13.80 -17.92
CA VAL A 16 -33.64 -12.78 -16.89
C VAL A 16 -33.14 -13.29 -15.54
N GLY A 17 -33.47 -14.52 -15.17
CA GLY A 17 -32.96 -15.15 -13.95
C GLY A 17 -31.43 -15.24 -13.93
N ALA A 18 -30.81 -15.66 -15.05
CA ALA A 18 -29.36 -15.71 -15.19
C ALA A 18 -28.71 -14.32 -15.06
N LEU A 19 -29.31 -13.29 -15.66
CA LEU A 19 -28.86 -11.91 -15.54
C LEU A 19 -28.89 -11.45 -14.07
N VAL A 20 -30.01 -11.68 -13.37
CA VAL A 20 -30.18 -11.30 -11.96
C VAL A 20 -29.17 -12.01 -11.07
N VAL A 21 -28.94 -13.32 -11.27
CA VAL A 21 -27.94 -14.07 -10.51
C VAL A 21 -26.54 -13.51 -10.77
N MET A 22 -26.21 -13.23 -12.02
CA MET A 22 -24.91 -12.67 -12.39
C MET A 22 -24.69 -11.28 -11.79
N THR A 23 -25.66 -10.36 -11.87
CA THR A 23 -25.53 -9.02 -11.28
C THR A 23 -25.45 -9.08 -9.75
N THR A 24 -26.27 -9.92 -9.11
CA THR A 24 -26.26 -10.11 -7.66
C THR A 24 -24.90 -10.64 -7.19
N TYR A 25 -24.31 -11.59 -7.93
CA TYR A 25 -22.97 -12.12 -7.63
C TYR A 25 -21.91 -11.03 -7.64
N TRP A 26 -21.88 -10.17 -8.67
CA TRP A 26 -20.92 -9.08 -8.75
C TRP A 26 -21.13 -8.01 -7.67
N GLN A 27 -22.37 -7.71 -7.32
CA GLN A 27 -22.71 -6.71 -6.31
C GLN A 27 -22.43 -7.18 -4.87
N THR A 28 -22.60 -8.46 -4.56
CA THR A 28 -22.54 -8.95 -3.17
C THR A 28 -21.23 -9.68 -2.86
N TRP A 29 -20.74 -10.52 -3.77
CA TRP A 29 -19.56 -11.36 -3.53
C TRP A 29 -18.30 -10.78 -4.17
N ALA A 30 -18.37 -10.30 -5.42
CA ALA A 30 -17.19 -9.77 -6.10
C ALA A 30 -16.86 -8.32 -5.68
N ALA A 31 -17.85 -7.53 -5.27
CA ALA A 31 -17.69 -6.11 -4.92
C ALA A 31 -16.64 -5.88 -3.82
N ALA A 32 -16.62 -6.72 -2.78
CA ALA A 32 -15.64 -6.63 -1.71
C ALA A 32 -14.20 -6.80 -2.24
N GLY A 33 -13.99 -7.74 -3.16
CA GLY A 33 -12.70 -7.98 -3.80
C GLY A 33 -12.29 -6.91 -4.81
N LEU A 34 -13.23 -6.13 -5.37
CA LEU A 34 -12.93 -5.01 -6.27
C LEU A 34 -12.57 -3.74 -5.49
N ALA A 35 -13.24 -3.50 -4.36
CA ALA A 35 -12.97 -2.35 -3.51
C ALA A 35 -11.55 -2.37 -2.92
N ASP A 36 -11.00 -3.56 -2.66
CA ASP A 36 -9.68 -3.70 -2.06
C ASP A 36 -8.51 -3.68 -3.05
N ARG A 37 -8.79 -3.60 -4.36
CA ARG A 37 -7.72 -3.59 -5.35
C ARG A 37 -6.94 -2.28 -5.33
N GLN A 38 -5.63 -2.39 -5.54
CA GLN A 38 -4.71 -1.26 -5.58
C GLN A 38 -4.90 -0.34 -6.81
N ASP A 39 -5.64 -0.79 -7.82
CA ASP A 39 -5.92 -0.05 -9.05
C ASP A 39 -7.15 0.87 -8.94
N ASN A 40 -7.88 0.83 -7.83
CA ASN A 40 -9.06 1.67 -7.62
C ASN A 40 -8.67 3.16 -7.46
N ALA A 41 -9.01 3.97 -8.45
CA ALA A 41 -8.69 5.39 -8.48
C ALA A 41 -9.31 6.18 -7.31
N ILE A 42 -10.54 5.84 -6.89
CA ILE A 42 -11.23 6.54 -5.81
C ILE A 42 -10.53 6.28 -4.47
N LYS A 43 -10.25 5.00 -4.18
CA LYS A 43 -9.53 4.60 -2.96
C LYS A 43 -8.13 5.22 -2.90
N ARG A 44 -7.42 5.27 -4.04
CA ARG A 44 -6.09 5.90 -4.12
C ARG A 44 -6.12 7.37 -3.73
N VAL A 45 -7.02 8.18 -4.31
CA VAL A 45 -7.10 9.61 -4.01
C VAL A 45 -7.43 9.84 -2.53
N ALA A 46 -8.40 9.09 -1.99
CA ALA A 46 -8.76 9.19 -0.58
C ALA A 46 -7.62 8.78 0.38
N GLU A 47 -6.75 7.86 -0.03
CA GLU A 47 -5.59 7.46 0.78
C GLU A 47 -4.45 8.50 0.73
N PHE A 48 -4.35 9.29 -0.33
CA PHE A 48 -3.36 10.37 -0.43
C PHE A 48 -3.79 11.64 0.31
N SER A 49 -5.06 11.80 0.67
CA SER A 49 -5.51 12.88 1.57
C SER A 49 -5.31 12.55 3.06
N ILE A 50 -4.84 11.35 3.39
CA ILE A 50 -4.57 10.91 4.77
C ILE A 50 -3.10 11.19 5.11
N ASP A 51 -2.85 11.78 6.28
CA ASP A 51 -1.49 11.96 6.80
C ASP A 51 -0.99 10.62 7.36
N ARG A 52 -0.38 9.80 6.48
CA ARG A 52 0.04 8.44 6.84
C ARG A 52 1.17 8.43 7.88
N GLY A 53 1.09 7.53 8.85
CA GLY A 53 2.06 7.47 9.96
C GLY A 53 3.50 7.19 9.53
N LEU A 54 4.48 7.70 10.26
CA LEU A 54 5.90 7.67 9.90
C LEU A 54 6.52 6.28 10.15
N ILE A 55 7.59 5.97 9.41
CA ILE A 55 8.37 4.73 9.63
C ILE A 55 9.73 5.09 10.22
N PHE A 56 10.06 4.46 11.35
CA PHE A 56 11.31 4.67 12.08
C PHE A 56 12.19 3.43 12.07
N SER A 57 13.51 3.65 12.13
CA SER A 57 14.48 2.63 12.49
C SER A 57 14.50 2.36 14.00
N TRP A 58 14.92 1.15 14.39
CA TRP A 58 15.20 0.80 15.78
C TRP A 58 16.46 1.51 16.28
N LYS A 59 17.56 1.40 15.52
CA LYS A 59 18.87 1.91 15.95
C LYS A 59 19.68 2.43 14.74
N PRO A 60 20.27 3.64 14.85
CA PRO A 60 19.75 4.76 15.64
C PRO A 60 18.32 5.11 15.20
N ARG A 61 17.51 5.69 16.10
CA ARG A 61 16.11 6.05 15.82
C ARG A 61 16.05 7.20 14.80
N LYS A 62 16.02 6.84 13.52
CA LYS A 62 15.97 7.73 12.37
C LYS A 62 14.67 7.54 11.60
N ARG A 63 14.18 8.62 10.99
CA ARG A 63 12.95 8.66 10.18
C ARG A 63 13.25 8.12 8.79
N LEU A 64 12.86 6.88 8.53
CA LEU A 64 13.06 6.21 7.25
C LEU A 64 12.09 6.71 6.19
N VAL A 65 10.88 7.10 6.61
CA VAL A 65 9.84 7.62 5.74
C VAL A 65 9.22 8.86 6.39
N ARG A 66 8.93 9.86 5.55
CA ARG A 66 8.16 11.05 5.93
C ARG A 66 7.16 11.45 4.86
N ASN A 67 6.12 12.17 5.25
CA ASN A 67 5.22 12.84 4.32
C ASN A 67 5.80 14.17 3.85
N ILE A 68 5.50 14.49 2.60
CA ILE A 68 5.60 15.83 2.04
C ILE A 68 4.22 16.19 1.50
N GLU A 69 3.77 17.40 1.82
CA GLU A 69 2.53 17.95 1.29
C GLU A 69 2.79 18.46 -0.12
N ARG A 70 1.84 18.16 -1.02
CA ARG A 70 1.82 18.69 -2.38
C ARG A 70 0.40 19.07 -2.73
N ASP A 71 0.17 20.35 -2.92
CA ASP A 71 -1.12 20.84 -3.40
C ASP A 71 -1.23 20.59 -4.91
N VAL A 72 -2.23 19.78 -5.30
CA VAL A 72 -2.56 19.50 -6.69
C VAL A 72 -4.04 19.77 -6.87
N GLU A 73 -4.39 20.69 -7.77
CA GLU A 73 -5.77 20.96 -8.19
C GLU A 73 -6.77 21.12 -7.01
N GLN A 74 -6.42 21.98 -6.04
CA GLN A 74 -7.24 22.31 -4.85
C GLN A 74 -7.34 21.22 -3.77
N ASN A 75 -6.66 20.08 -3.91
CA ASN A 75 -6.52 19.07 -2.87
C ASN A 75 -5.07 18.95 -2.39
N THR A 76 -4.86 18.96 -1.07
CA THR A 76 -3.56 18.68 -0.45
C THR A 76 -3.32 17.18 -0.44
N LEU A 77 -2.33 16.73 -1.22
CA LEU A 77 -1.93 15.32 -1.28
C LEU A 77 -0.66 15.11 -0.44
N PHE A 78 -0.67 14.08 0.41
CA PHE A 78 0.46 13.64 1.20
C PHE A 78 1.25 12.58 0.42
N LEU A 79 2.41 12.97 -0.10
CA LEU A 79 3.31 12.07 -0.82
C LEU A 79 4.41 11.54 0.10
N ARG A 80 4.86 10.31 -0.15
CA ARG A 80 5.98 9.73 0.60
C ARG A 80 7.33 10.21 0.09
N ARG A 81 8.20 10.54 1.05
CA ARG A 81 9.61 10.82 0.84
C ARG A 81 10.47 9.93 1.74
N TYR A 82 11.55 9.40 1.16
CA TYR A 82 12.46 8.44 1.80
C TYR A 82 13.84 9.10 1.96
N PRO A 83 14.18 9.68 3.14
CA PRO A 83 15.41 10.46 3.30
C PRO A 83 16.69 9.63 3.12
N TYR A 84 16.65 8.33 3.42
CA TYR A 84 17.79 7.43 3.34
C TYR A 84 17.82 6.61 2.02
N GLY A 85 16.97 6.95 1.05
CA GLY A 85 16.97 6.40 -0.32
C GLY A 85 17.30 4.90 -0.42
N PRO A 86 18.49 4.53 -0.94
CA PRO A 86 18.86 3.16 -1.27
C PRO A 86 19.28 2.27 -0.08
N LEU A 87 19.20 2.77 1.16
CA LEU A 87 19.70 2.04 2.34
C LEU A 87 18.81 0.85 2.76
N ALA A 88 17.49 0.97 2.64
CA ALA A 88 16.57 -0.15 2.95
C ALA A 88 15.32 -0.22 2.03
N PRO A 89 15.45 -0.02 0.70
CA PRO A 89 14.30 0.08 -0.20
C PRO A 89 13.56 -1.25 -0.36
N HIS A 90 14.28 -2.37 -0.31
CA HIS A 90 13.70 -3.72 -0.45
C HIS A 90 12.84 -4.11 0.75
N VAL A 91 13.13 -3.56 1.94
CA VAL A 91 12.35 -3.81 3.16
C VAL A 91 11.17 -2.86 3.22
N ILE A 92 11.45 -1.56 3.17
CA ILE A 92 10.43 -0.52 3.31
C ILE A 92 9.46 -0.59 2.14
N GLY A 93 9.98 -0.83 0.93
CA GLY A 93 9.27 -0.69 -0.31
C GLY A 93 9.14 0.76 -0.73
N TYR A 94 8.14 1.02 -1.57
CA TYR A 94 7.78 2.36 -2.01
C TYR A 94 6.27 2.51 -2.08
N SER A 95 5.83 3.76 -2.12
CA SER A 95 4.44 4.18 -2.30
C SER A 95 4.43 5.38 -3.24
N THR A 96 3.98 5.18 -4.47
CA THR A 96 3.90 6.22 -5.52
C THR A 96 2.45 6.53 -5.86
N VAL A 97 2.19 7.66 -6.51
CA VAL A 97 0.82 8.03 -6.92
C VAL A 97 0.34 7.15 -8.07
N GLY A 98 1.19 6.96 -9.08
CA GLY A 98 0.86 6.20 -10.29
C GLY A 98 1.05 4.68 -10.19
N ARG A 99 1.88 4.17 -9.29
CA ARG A 99 2.17 2.73 -9.15
C ARG A 99 1.78 2.15 -7.79
N SER A 100 1.73 0.82 -7.77
CA SER A 100 1.49 -0.03 -6.60
C SER A 100 2.45 0.24 -5.43
N ARG A 101 2.02 -0.16 -4.24
CA ARG A 101 2.85 -0.19 -3.03
C ARG A 101 3.57 -1.53 -2.90
N THR A 102 4.75 -1.54 -2.26
CA THR A 102 5.55 -2.75 -2.01
C THR A 102 6.07 -2.81 -0.58
N GLY A 103 6.66 -3.94 -0.17
CA GLY A 103 7.34 -4.06 1.14
C GLY A 103 6.45 -3.76 2.36
N LEU A 104 7.04 -3.10 3.35
CA LEU A 104 6.35 -2.63 4.55
C LEU A 104 5.25 -1.61 4.24
N GLU A 105 5.45 -0.75 3.24
CA GLU A 105 4.44 0.23 2.81
C GLU A 105 3.13 -0.42 2.36
N ARG A 106 3.21 -1.61 1.74
CA ARG A 106 2.02 -2.40 1.35
C ARG A 106 1.47 -3.20 2.53
N SER A 107 2.31 -3.96 3.21
CA SER A 107 1.86 -4.89 4.25
C SER A 107 1.32 -4.20 5.50
N LEU A 108 1.82 -3.01 5.82
CA LEU A 108 1.36 -2.20 6.96
C LEU A 108 0.44 -1.05 6.54
N ASN A 109 -0.05 -1.04 5.30
CA ASN A 109 -0.89 0.03 4.78
C ASN A 109 -2.06 0.38 5.71
N ASP A 110 -2.75 -0.63 6.21
CA ASP A 110 -3.95 -0.45 7.04
C ASP A 110 -3.62 0.14 8.41
N TYR A 111 -2.42 -0.12 8.94
CA TYR A 111 -1.92 0.52 10.17
C TYR A 111 -1.47 1.95 9.90
N LEU A 112 -0.71 2.16 8.82
CA LEU A 112 -0.18 3.46 8.41
C LEU A 112 -1.28 4.45 8.01
N THR A 113 -2.46 3.98 7.61
CA THR A 113 -3.64 4.79 7.27
C THR A 113 -4.70 4.83 8.39
N SER A 114 -4.41 4.19 9.53
CA SER A 114 -5.37 3.98 10.62
C SER A 114 -6.72 3.43 10.12
N SER A 115 -6.66 2.54 9.12
CA SER A 115 -7.85 1.90 8.52
C SER A 115 -8.15 0.53 9.14
N ASN A 116 -7.26 -0.02 9.96
CA ASN A 116 -7.42 -1.31 10.65
C ASN A 116 -8.28 -1.23 11.93
N ALA A 117 -8.65 -0.02 12.38
CA ALA A 117 -9.54 0.11 13.52
C ALA A 117 -11.00 0.07 13.05
N ASN A 118 -11.77 -0.86 13.64
CA ASN A 118 -13.24 -1.07 13.70
C ASN A 118 -14.23 -0.06 13.06
N LEU A 119 -15.48 -0.50 12.89
CA LEU A 119 -16.64 0.29 12.42
C LEU A 119 -16.80 1.67 13.10
N SER A 120 -16.31 1.83 14.34
CA SER A 120 -16.26 3.10 15.08
C SER A 120 -15.41 4.17 14.39
N THR A 121 -14.29 3.78 13.79
CA THR A 121 -13.34 4.69 13.14
C THR A 121 -13.86 5.17 11.79
N LEU A 122 -14.81 4.49 11.16
CA LEU A 122 -15.51 5.00 9.98
C LEU A 122 -16.46 6.14 10.34
N VAL A 123 -17.09 6.04 11.51
CA VAL A 123 -17.93 7.11 12.08
C VAL A 123 -17.07 8.29 12.52
N ASP A 124 -15.93 8.02 13.17
CA ASP A 124 -14.97 9.06 13.56
C ASP A 124 -14.31 9.74 12.36
N LYS A 125 -13.97 8.98 11.30
CA LYS A 125 -13.48 9.55 10.03
C LYS A 125 -14.53 10.41 9.34
N ALA A 126 -15.79 9.99 9.32
CA ALA A 126 -16.88 10.80 8.78
C ALA A 126 -17.10 12.09 9.62
N LEU A 127 -16.92 12.02 10.94
CA LEU A 127 -17.00 13.17 11.84
C LEU A 127 -15.78 14.10 11.72
N ASP A 128 -14.58 13.57 11.52
CA ASP A 128 -13.35 14.36 11.34
C ASP A 128 -13.27 15.00 9.94
N GLU A 129 -13.80 14.32 8.92
CA GLU A 129 -14.01 14.89 7.58
C GLU A 129 -15.00 16.06 7.65
N LEU A 130 -16.09 15.92 8.43
CA LEU A 130 -17.01 17.02 8.73
C LEU A 130 -16.37 18.16 9.57
N ARG A 131 -15.30 17.87 10.32
CA ARG A 131 -14.54 18.85 11.12
C ARG A 131 -13.32 19.41 10.38
N GLY A 132 -13.04 18.96 9.17
CA GLY A 132 -11.90 19.39 8.35
C GLY A 132 -10.53 18.99 8.93
N LYS A 133 -10.46 17.97 9.78
CA LYS A 133 -9.17 17.49 10.32
C LYS A 133 -8.62 16.36 9.43
N PRO A 134 -7.34 16.41 9.02
CA PRO A 134 -6.72 15.30 8.31
C PRO A 134 -6.64 14.09 9.25
N VAL A 135 -7.03 12.93 8.74
CA VAL A 135 -6.90 11.67 9.48
C VAL A 135 -5.42 11.34 9.61
N GLU A 136 -4.92 11.25 10.84
CA GLU A 136 -3.54 10.86 11.12
C GLU A 136 -3.41 9.33 11.20
N GLY A 137 -2.37 8.81 10.58
CA GLY A 137 -2.01 7.39 10.59
C GLY A 137 -1.14 6.99 11.78
N ASN A 138 -0.97 5.68 12.01
CA ASN A 138 -0.12 5.18 13.09
C ASN A 138 1.34 5.07 12.67
N ASP A 139 2.24 5.53 13.53
CA ASP A 139 3.68 5.39 13.36
C ASP A 139 4.15 3.95 13.56
N VAL A 140 5.10 3.51 12.72
CA VAL A 140 5.69 2.17 12.77
C VAL A 140 7.17 2.26 13.11
N VAL A 141 7.61 1.43 14.05
CA VAL A 141 9.02 1.28 14.40
C VAL A 141 9.52 -0.08 13.93
N THR A 142 10.43 -0.06 12.97
CA THR A 142 11.09 -1.27 12.46
C THR A 142 12.17 -1.74 13.42
N ASN A 143 12.61 -3.00 13.30
CA ASN A 143 13.72 -3.56 14.08
C ASN A 143 15.11 -3.36 13.44
N LEU A 144 15.14 -2.66 12.29
CA LEU A 144 16.33 -2.47 11.48
C LEU A 144 17.39 -1.65 12.23
N ASP A 145 18.64 -2.07 12.09
CA ASP A 145 19.82 -1.31 12.51
C ASP A 145 20.45 -0.67 11.26
N LEU A 146 20.42 0.66 11.17
CA LEU A 146 20.84 1.36 9.96
C LEU A 146 22.35 1.36 9.76
N GLU A 147 23.11 1.35 10.85
CA GLU A 147 24.57 1.31 10.76
C GLU A 147 25.00 -0.07 10.24
N ALA A 148 24.41 -1.15 10.77
CA ALA A 148 24.66 -2.49 10.27
C ALA A 148 24.14 -2.71 8.84
N GLN A 149 23.03 -2.06 8.47
CA GLN A 149 22.47 -2.11 7.12
C GLN A 149 23.39 -1.44 6.10
N GLU A 150 23.95 -0.27 6.44
CA GLU A 150 24.92 0.45 5.60
C GLU A 150 26.17 -0.40 5.37
N VAL A 151 26.74 -0.98 6.43
CA VAL A 151 27.88 -1.90 6.32
C VAL A 151 27.54 -3.10 5.42
N ALA A 152 26.36 -3.70 5.58
CA ALA A 152 25.98 -4.84 4.75
C ALA A 152 25.88 -4.49 3.25
N LEU A 153 25.35 -3.31 2.93
CA LEU A 153 25.29 -2.81 1.55
C LEU A 153 26.69 -2.51 1.00
N GLU A 154 27.56 -1.90 1.78
CA GLU A 154 28.96 -1.64 1.40
C GLU A 154 29.72 -2.95 1.10
N GLN A 155 29.52 -3.98 1.93
CA GLN A 155 30.14 -5.29 1.74
C GLN A 155 29.58 -6.04 0.52
N LEU A 156 28.30 -5.86 0.19
CA LEU A 156 27.71 -6.40 -1.05
C LEU A 156 28.25 -5.65 -2.28
N GLY A 157 28.51 -4.35 -2.16
CA GLY A 157 29.04 -3.52 -3.23
C GLY A 157 28.16 -3.61 -4.49
N THR A 158 28.76 -4.02 -5.61
CA THR A 158 28.07 -4.20 -6.90
C THR A 158 27.64 -5.64 -7.17
N ARG A 159 27.85 -6.56 -6.22
CA ARG A 159 27.56 -7.99 -6.42
C ARG A 159 26.08 -8.25 -6.21
N CYS A 160 25.45 -8.96 -7.14
CA CYS A 160 24.09 -9.43 -6.95
C CYS A 160 24.05 -10.42 -5.78
N GLY A 161 23.25 -10.11 -4.76
CA GLY A 161 23.19 -10.91 -3.54
C GLY A 161 22.39 -10.22 -2.44
N ALA A 162 22.09 -10.98 -1.39
CA ALA A 162 21.34 -10.48 -0.24
C ALA A 162 22.02 -10.91 1.07
N VAL A 163 21.87 -10.06 2.09
CA VAL A 163 22.37 -10.30 3.45
C VAL A 163 21.22 -10.09 4.42
N VAL A 164 20.98 -11.09 5.27
CA VAL A 164 19.99 -11.03 6.34
C VAL A 164 20.70 -11.28 7.66
N VAL A 165 20.51 -10.38 8.62
CA VAL A 165 20.99 -10.54 10.00
C VAL A 165 19.80 -10.55 10.93
N LEU A 166 19.70 -11.61 11.73
CA LEU A 166 18.64 -11.84 12.69
C LEU A 166 19.22 -12.03 14.08
N ASP A 167 18.54 -11.50 15.10
CA ASP A 167 18.85 -11.79 16.50
C ASP A 167 18.23 -13.14 16.86
N PRO A 168 19.04 -14.20 17.08
CA PRO A 168 18.52 -15.55 17.29
C PRO A 168 17.71 -15.70 18.59
N ARG A 169 17.89 -14.79 19.56
CA ARG A 169 17.16 -14.86 20.84
C ARG A 169 15.76 -14.26 20.73
N THR A 170 15.59 -13.25 19.87
CA THR A 170 14.34 -12.49 19.77
C THR A 170 13.61 -12.69 18.44
N GLY A 171 14.26 -13.31 17.46
CA GLY A 171 13.75 -13.42 16.08
C GLY A 171 13.73 -12.10 15.32
N LYS A 172 14.24 -11.01 15.91
CA LYS A 172 14.20 -9.68 15.28
C LYS A 172 15.18 -9.62 14.11
N VAL A 173 14.67 -9.26 12.94
CA VAL A 173 15.51 -8.91 11.79
C VAL A 173 16.16 -7.55 12.04
N ARG A 174 17.49 -7.53 12.02
CA ARG A 174 18.33 -6.33 12.21
C ARG A 174 18.81 -5.76 10.89
N VAL A 175 19.14 -6.62 9.94
CA VAL A 175 19.59 -6.22 8.60
C VAL A 175 18.86 -7.08 7.58
N MET A 176 18.41 -6.44 6.51
CA MET A 176 17.91 -7.10 5.32
C MET A 176 18.30 -6.22 4.13
N ALA A 177 19.48 -6.47 3.59
CA ALA A 177 20.07 -5.75 2.48
C ALA A 177 20.09 -6.64 1.24
N SER A 178 19.84 -6.05 0.07
CA SER A 178 19.92 -6.74 -1.21
C SER A 178 20.50 -5.80 -2.26
N THR A 179 21.39 -6.35 -3.08
CA THR A 179 22.00 -5.68 -4.22
C THR A 179 21.60 -6.44 -5.48
N PRO A 180 21.20 -5.74 -6.55
CA PRO A 180 21.27 -4.28 -6.70
C PRO A 180 20.13 -3.54 -5.96
N THR A 181 20.45 -2.31 -5.53
CA THR A 181 19.54 -1.44 -4.77
C THR A 181 18.92 -0.38 -5.68
N PHE A 182 17.87 0.29 -5.22
CA PHE A 182 17.20 1.36 -5.96
C PHE A 182 16.77 2.50 -5.03
N ASP A 183 16.60 3.70 -5.57
CA ASP A 183 16.04 4.83 -4.79
C ASP A 183 14.51 4.83 -4.88
N PRO A 184 13.78 4.62 -3.77
CA PRO A 184 12.32 4.59 -3.75
C PRO A 184 11.70 5.94 -4.15
N ASN A 185 12.42 7.06 -4.03
CA ASN A 185 11.95 8.37 -4.47
C ASN A 185 11.95 8.51 -6.00
N LEU A 186 12.78 7.74 -6.72
CA LEU A 186 12.89 7.80 -8.18
C LEU A 186 11.98 6.80 -8.89
N VAL A 187 11.34 5.89 -8.14
CA VAL A 187 10.49 4.84 -8.68
C VAL A 187 9.37 5.41 -9.53
N GLU A 188 8.77 6.54 -9.13
CA GLU A 188 7.66 7.15 -9.86
C GLU A 188 8.05 7.56 -11.30
N ASN A 189 9.23 8.14 -11.47
CA ASN A 189 9.70 8.62 -12.78
C ASN A 189 10.45 7.53 -13.57
N ASN A 190 11.17 6.62 -12.90
CA ASN A 190 12.18 5.74 -13.54
C ASN A 190 11.96 4.23 -13.32
N PHE A 191 10.73 3.77 -13.09
CA PHE A 191 10.48 2.34 -12.81
C PHE A 191 10.99 1.35 -13.84
N ALA A 192 10.97 1.70 -15.14
CA ALA A 192 11.46 0.80 -16.19
C ALA A 192 12.97 0.48 -16.02
N GLN A 193 13.72 1.31 -15.29
CA GLN A 193 15.12 1.05 -14.95
C GLN A 193 15.26 0.13 -13.74
N ILE A 194 14.28 0.11 -12.83
CA ILE A 194 14.29 -0.69 -11.60
C ILE A 194 13.83 -2.12 -11.89
N GLU A 195 12.89 -2.33 -12.82
CA GLU A 195 12.41 -3.67 -13.19
C GLU A 195 13.49 -4.54 -13.88
N ARG A 196 14.57 -3.92 -14.38
CA ARG A 196 15.69 -4.61 -15.04
C ARG A 196 16.80 -5.06 -14.08
N ILE A 197 16.61 -4.84 -12.78
CA ILE A 197 17.52 -5.19 -11.69
C ILE A 197 17.11 -6.53 -11.09
#